data_AF-K1YUI8-F1
#
_entry.id   AF-K1YUI8-F1
#
_cell.length_a   1.000
_cell.length_b   1.000
_cell.length_c   1.000
_cell.angle_alpha   90.00
_cell.angle_beta   90.00
_cell.angle_gamma   90.00
#
_symmetry.space_group_name_H-M   'P 1'
#
loop_
_entity.id
_entity.type
_entity.pdbx_description
1 polymer ?
#
loop_
_entity_poly.entity_id
_entity_poly.type
_entity_poly.pdbx_seq_one_letter_code
_entity_poly.pdbx_strand_id
1 'polypeptide(L)'
;MKQNTELPYKGHRKRIKEKYINNGLTGWHEYEILEYALTFAIPRKDTKPLAKTLLNEFKTINGVLDAGPDNLKHIKGISEHTALFLSFL
;
A
#
# COMPACT_ATOMS: atom_id res chain seq x y z
N MET A 1 -27.40 -14.83 10.07
CA MET A 1 -26.32 -13.92 9.62
C MET A 1 -24.99 -14.62 9.85
N LYS A 2 -24.35 -15.17 8.81
CA LYS A 2 -23.06 -15.86 8.96
C LYS A 2 -21.95 -14.81 8.92
N GLN A 3 -21.24 -14.64 10.02
CA GLN A 3 -20.01 -13.86 10.03
C GLN A 3 -18.98 -14.62 9.18
N ASN A 4 -18.67 -14.07 8.01
CA ASN A 4 -17.69 -14.64 7.11
C ASN A 4 -16.31 -14.25 7.65
N THR A 5 -15.74 -15.10 8.50
CA THR A 5 -14.37 -14.99 8.98
C THR A 5 -13.42 -15.38 7.85
N GLU A 6 -13.31 -14.51 6.84
CA GLU A 6 -12.22 -14.60 5.87
C GLU A 6 -10.91 -14.32 6.61
N LEU A 7 -9.98 -15.27 6.49
CA LEU A 7 -8.63 -15.16 7.03
C LEU A 7 -8.03 -13.79 6.64
N PRO A 8 -7.38 -13.06 7.56
CA PRO A 8 -7.05 -11.65 7.39
C PRO A 8 -6.33 -11.34 6.08
N TYR A 9 -5.55 -12.29 5.55
CA TYR A 9 -4.72 -12.25 4.35
C TYR A 9 -5.42 -12.54 3.01
N LYS A 10 -6.63 -13.12 3.01
CA LYS A 10 -7.33 -13.49 1.76
C LYS A 10 -8.23 -12.33 1.35
N GLY A 11 -7.99 -11.74 0.18
CA GLY A 11 -8.87 -10.70 -0.38
C GLY A 11 -8.54 -9.25 -0.02
N HIS A 12 -7.38 -8.93 0.57
CA HIS A 12 -6.95 -7.55 0.85
C HIS A 12 -7.14 -6.60 -0.31
N ARG A 13 -6.61 -6.95 -1.49
CA ARG A 13 -6.75 -6.16 -2.71
C ARG A 13 -8.21 -5.91 -3.09
N LYS A 14 -9.06 -6.94 -2.96
CA LYS A 14 -10.49 -6.83 -3.27
C LYS A 14 -11.15 -5.86 -2.31
N ARG A 15 -10.94 -6.03 -1.01
CA ARG A 15 -11.51 -5.17 0.04
C ARG A 15 -11.07 -3.71 -0.07
N ILE A 16 -9.78 -3.43 -0.30
CA ILE A 16 -9.29 -2.05 -0.42
C ILE A 16 -9.83 -1.38 -1.69
N LYS A 17 -9.95 -2.13 -2.79
CA LYS A 17 -10.57 -1.65 -4.03
C LYS A 17 -12.06 -1.38 -3.86
N GLU A 18 -12.80 -2.27 -3.21
CA GLU A 18 -14.22 -2.07 -2.90
C GLU A 18 -14.44 -0.87 -1.97
N LYS A 19 -13.58 -0.70 -0.96
CA LYS A 19 -13.59 0.49 -0.09
C LYS A 19 -13.44 1.78 -0.91
N TYR A 20 -12.54 1.78 -1.90
CA TYR A 20 -12.31 2.95 -2.76
C TYR A 20 -13.52 3.24 -3.66
N ILE A 21 -14.08 2.20 -4.28
CA ILE A 21 -15.28 2.33 -5.13
C ILE A 21 -16.44 2.94 -4.35
N ASN A 22 -16.64 2.54 -3.09
CA ASN A 22 -17.78 2.98 -2.30
C ASN A 22 -17.61 4.38 -1.71
N ASN A 23 -16.40 4.74 -1.28
CA ASN A 23 -16.18 5.92 -0.42
C ASN A 23 -15.11 6.89 -0.93
N GLY A 24 -14.48 6.62 -2.09
CA GLY A 24 -13.25 7.32 -2.49
C GLY A 24 -12.16 7.16 -1.44
N LEU A 25 -11.42 8.24 -1.16
CA LEU A 25 -10.40 8.30 -0.09
C LEU A 25 -10.94 8.85 1.24
N THR A 26 -12.23 9.17 1.33
CA THR A 26 -12.81 9.77 2.54
C THR A 26 -12.68 8.82 3.73
N GLY A 27 -12.06 9.30 4.82
CA GLY A 27 -11.87 8.52 6.05
C GLY A 27 -10.81 7.41 5.96
N TRP A 28 -9.91 7.48 4.97
CA TRP A 28 -8.79 6.56 4.87
C TRP A 28 -7.63 6.97 5.76
N HIS A 29 -6.96 5.98 6.35
CA HIS A 29 -5.66 6.19 6.98
C HIS A 29 -4.56 6.28 5.92
N GLU A 30 -3.46 6.97 6.22
CA GLU A 30 -2.35 7.11 5.27
C GLU A 30 -1.80 5.78 4.76
N TYR A 31 -1.70 4.78 5.64
CA TYR A 31 -1.23 3.45 5.26
C TYR A 31 -2.19 2.76 4.29
N GLU A 32 -3.48 3.07 4.32
CA GLU A 32 -4.47 2.47 3.41
C GLU A 32 -4.34 3.07 2.01
N ILE A 33 -4.06 4.37 1.92
CA ILE A 33 -3.79 5.06 0.67
C ILE A 33 -2.56 4.43 0.00
N LEU A 34 -1.49 4.26 0.79
CA LEU A 34 -0.26 3.66 0.30
C LEU A 34 -0.44 2.15 0.01
N GLU A 35 -1.20 1.42 0.82
CA GLU A 35 -1.56 0.02 0.56
C GLU A 35 -2.23 -0.11 -0.81
N TYR A 36 -3.17 0.79 -1.13
CA TYR A 36 -3.89 0.79 -2.39
C TYR A 36 -2.99 1.14 -3.57
N ALA A 37 -2.17 2.18 -3.46
CA ALA A 37 -1.17 2.54 -4.48
C ALA A 37 -0.23 1.35 -4.78
N LEU A 38 0.29 0.69 -3.74
CA LEU A 38 1.15 -0.48 -3.89
C LEU A 38 0.45 -1.65 -4.59
N THR A 39 -0.88 -1.75 -4.56
CA THR A 39 -1.58 -2.79 -5.34
C THR A 39 -1.45 -2.60 -6.85
N PHE A 40 -1.12 -1.40 -7.35
CA PHE A 40 -0.89 -1.20 -8.78
C PHE A 40 0.49 -1.71 -9.20
N ALA A 41 1.51 -1.56 -8.36
CA ALA A 41 2.87 -2.01 -8.63
C ALA A 41 3.17 -3.46 -8.20
N ILE A 42 2.45 -4.00 -7.21
CA ILE A 42 2.73 -5.32 -6.63
C ILE A 42 1.55 -6.29 -6.84
N PRO A 43 1.63 -7.19 -7.83
CA PRO A 43 0.58 -8.16 -8.10
C PRO A 43 0.52 -9.28 -7.05
N ARG A 44 -0.70 -9.67 -6.68
CA ARG A 44 -1.01 -10.90 -5.91
C ARG A 44 -0.29 -11.04 -4.55
N LYS A 45 0.02 -9.93 -3.87
CA LYS A 45 0.58 -9.92 -2.51
C LYS A 45 -0.24 -9.01 -1.58
N ASP A 46 -0.15 -9.28 -0.27
CA ASP A 46 -0.61 -8.35 0.75
C ASP A 46 0.39 -7.19 0.88
N THR A 47 -0.07 -5.98 0.59
CA THR A 47 0.74 -4.75 0.58
C THR A 47 0.58 -3.94 1.86
N LYS A 48 -0.31 -4.33 2.78
CA LYS A 48 -0.55 -3.61 4.04
C LYS A 48 0.68 -3.54 4.93
N PRO A 49 1.44 -4.64 5.16
CA PRO A 49 2.65 -4.57 5.97
C PRO A 49 3.69 -3.64 5.36
N LEU A 50 3.85 -3.69 4.02
CA LEU A 50 4.80 -2.85 3.31
C LEU A 50 4.44 -1.36 3.40
N ALA A 51 3.15 -1.02 3.25
CA ALA A 51 2.67 0.34 3.42
C ALA A 51 2.99 0.90 4.82
N LYS A 52 2.79 0.09 5.86
CA LYS A 52 3.14 0.48 7.23
C LYS A 52 4.65 0.64 7.41
N THR A 53 5.46 -0.27 6.87
CA THR A 53 6.93 -0.17 6.92
C THR A 53 7.40 1.12 6.27
N LEU A 54 6.88 1.45 5.09
CA LEU A 54 7.21 2.67 4.37
C LEU A 54 6.88 3.93 5.19
N LEU A 55 5.68 4.01 5.78
CA LEU A 55 5.33 5.16 6.62
C LEU A 55 6.12 5.22 7.92
N ASN A 56 6.51 4.09 8.50
CA ASN A 56 7.37 4.10 9.67
C ASN A 56 8.77 4.64 9.35
N GLU A 57 9.31 4.29 8.17
CA GLU A 57 10.61 4.77 7.71
C GLU A 57 10.56 6.26 7.33
N PHE A 58 9.68 6.59 6.39
CA PHE A 58 9.63 7.90 5.73
C PHE A 58 8.62 8.88 6.35
N LYS A 59 7.98 8.48 7.45
CA LYS A 59 7.11 9.27 8.36
C LYS A 59 5.76 9.70 7.81
N THR A 60 5.67 10.02 6.52
CA THR A 60 4.46 10.55 5.87
C THR A 60 4.34 9.98 4.46
N ILE A 61 3.17 10.11 3.84
CA ILE A 61 3.00 9.77 2.41
C ILE A 61 3.99 10.57 1.56
N ASN A 62 4.05 11.90 1.74
CA ASN A 62 4.97 12.75 0.97
C ASN A 62 6.43 12.29 1.15
N GLY A 63 6.83 11.93 2.36
CA GLY A 63 8.16 11.38 2.61
C GLY A 63 8.45 10.09 1.83
N VAL A 64 7.45 9.25 1.55
CA VAL A 64 7.59 8.05 0.71
C VAL A 64 7.73 8.43 -0.77
N LEU A 65 6.95 9.41 -1.24
CA LEU A 65 6.95 9.83 -2.65
C LEU A 65 8.20 10.65 -3.01
N ASP A 66 8.67 11.49 -2.08
CA ASP A 66 9.89 12.28 -2.22
C ASP A 66 11.17 11.42 -2.06
N ALA A 67 11.04 10.20 -1.53
CA ALA A 67 12.18 9.30 -1.38
C ALA A 67 12.68 8.83 -2.76
N GLY A 68 13.97 9.02 -3.01
CA GLY A 68 14.60 8.53 -4.23
C GLY A 68 14.50 7.00 -4.37
N PRO A 69 14.52 6.46 -5.61
CA PRO A 69 14.37 5.02 -5.85
C PRO A 69 15.36 4.15 -5.09
N ASP A 70 16.61 4.61 -4.91
CA ASP A 70 17.63 3.88 -4.16
C ASP A 70 17.29 3.77 -2.66
N ASN A 71 16.75 4.83 -2.07
CA ASN A 71 16.30 4.81 -0.67
C ASN A 71 15.12 3.85 -0.48
N LEU A 72 14.15 3.85 -1.40
CA LEU A 72 13.01 2.95 -1.37
C LEU A 72 13.42 1.47 -1.50
N LYS A 73 14.41 1.17 -2.37
CA LYS A 73 14.92 -0.20 -2.57
C LYS A 73 15.59 -0.80 -1.32
N HIS A 74 16.01 0.01 -0.34
CA HIS A 74 16.50 -0.52 0.94
C HIS A 74 15.41 -1.21 1.77
N ILE A 75 14.14 -0.93 1.51
CA ILE A 75 13.02 -1.59 2.18
C ILE A 75 12.79 -2.97 1.58
N LYS A 76 12.89 -3.99 2.43
CA LYS A 76 12.65 -5.39 2.03
C LYS A 76 11.27 -5.54 1.40
N GLY A 77 11.25 -6.06 0.17
CA GLY A 77 10.02 -6.30 -0.60
C GLY A 77 9.71 -5.24 -1.66
N ILE A 78 10.51 -4.17 -1.74
CA ILE A 78 10.45 -3.19 -2.83
C ILE A 78 11.35 -3.63 -3.97
N SER A 79 10.75 -3.84 -5.15
CA SER A 79 11.50 -4.01 -6.39
C SER A 79 11.84 -2.65 -7.01
N GLU A 80 12.75 -2.62 -7.98
CA GLU A 80 13.01 -1.41 -8.77
C GLU A 80 11.74 -0.84 -9.39
N HIS A 81 10.87 -1.68 -9.95
CA HIS A 81 9.58 -1.25 -10.49
C HIS A 81 8.70 -0.56 -9.44
N THR A 82 8.61 -1.11 -8.22
CA THR A 82 7.83 -0.50 -7.13
C THR A 82 8.45 0.82 -6.67
N ALA A 83 9.78 0.90 -6.56
CA ALA A 83 10.48 2.12 -6.18
C ALA A 83 10.27 3.25 -7.21
N LEU A 84 10.39 2.93 -8.49
CA LEU A 84 10.11 3.87 -9.58
C LEU A 84 8.65 4.32 -9.59
N PHE A 85 7.70 3.40 -9.36
CA PHE A 85 6.29 3.74 -9.27
C PHE A 85 6.00 4.74 -8.14
N LEU A 86 6.56 4.52 -6.94
CA LEU A 86 6.33 5.40 -5.79
C LEU A 86 6.98 6.77 -5.96
N SER A 87 8.20 6.84 -6.48
CA SER A 87 8.91 8.11 -6.72
C SER A 87 8.42 8.90 -7.94
N PHE A 88 7.54 8.29 -8.75
CA PHE A 88 6.87 8.94 -9.86
C PHE A 88 5.56 9.65 -9.46
N LEU A 89 4.87 9.13 -8.44
CA LEU A 89 3.58 9.64 -7.94
C LEU A 89 3.75 10.98 -7.22
#